data_AF-A0A957Q1D7-F1
#
_entry.id   AF-A0A957Q1D7-F1
#
_cell.length_a   1.000
_cell.length_b   1.000
_cell.length_c   1.000
_cell.angle_alpha   90.00
_cell.angle_beta   90.00
_cell.angle_gamma   90.00
#
_symmetry.space_group_name_H-M   'P 1'
#
loop_
_entity.id
_entity.type
_entity.pdbx_description
1 polymer ?
#
loop_
_entity_poly.entity_id
_entity_poly.type
_entity_poly.pdbx_seq_one_letter_code
_entity_poly.pdbx_strand_id
1 'polypeptide(L)'
;MNRTFSRQLPQQKCNRHLHAHVAQDYQTTWRLRGGGRFAVVAGLFLLTLCLATVPVRADGYITVTTTADLVAVDGGCSLREAVMAANSDQPVNECVGGDGADTIRFDPNLAHPVTIQMTIAGREEDNAAQGDLDIVGPLTIDGMVTGTIPVADSRVTIDGGQLDRLFEIHSGATVTLESLVLRNGDPGSANGGALRVDRSASLTLSNSTVMSNTASAGGGIWNASRLNLYQSLLTQNQGGGLHNAGGLVQLTDSRVINSRGAYAIRNEELGALTMVNGLLSDNQQGGLYNNRATAKLTNVALVNNQRGGALHNEGNTLTRLTLTHSLVLSNTATNGGGLLNQGVGARATVVDSNFQGNRATASGGAIFNNGLLTVERSAFLGNAAKAGGAIRHFGGAFDMTNSTLVENQATDNGGALYNGSDATVKHLTLYANWAGSVGDTAPNGGNIFNDEAQLSFSNVLVAAASGGGNCFNSSGFIHSLGNNLEEGNSCEFTATGDLPDTTALIGTAGYYGGPTVTTPLL
;
A
#
# COMPACT_ATOMS: atom_id res chain seq x y z
N MET A 1 -44.83 -10.90 -26.37
CA MET A 1 -44.29 -10.80 -27.75
C MET A 1 -42.78 -10.71 -27.65
N ASN A 2 -42.10 -11.80 -28.00
CA ASN A 2 -40.64 -11.89 -28.11
C ASN A 2 -40.11 -10.94 -29.19
N ARG A 3 -39.10 -10.12 -28.86
CA ARG A 3 -38.11 -9.65 -29.84
C ARG A 3 -36.73 -9.60 -29.21
N THR A 4 -35.94 -10.61 -29.57
CA THR A 4 -34.50 -10.72 -29.46
C THR A 4 -33.83 -9.68 -30.36
N PHE A 5 -32.83 -8.96 -29.84
CA PHE A 5 -31.84 -8.23 -30.64
C PHE A 5 -30.45 -8.74 -30.29
N SER A 6 -29.82 -9.43 -31.25
CA SER A 6 -28.41 -9.77 -31.21
C SER A 6 -27.60 -8.56 -31.69
N ARG A 7 -26.54 -8.22 -30.94
CA ARG A 7 -25.45 -7.37 -31.45
C ARG A 7 -24.15 -8.12 -31.24
N GLN A 8 -23.56 -8.52 -32.37
CA GLN A 8 -22.22 -9.10 -32.46
C GLN A 8 -21.18 -8.03 -32.11
N LEU A 9 -20.30 -8.35 -31.15
CA LEU A 9 -19.06 -7.62 -30.89
C LEU A 9 -17.94 -8.20 -31.78
N PRO A 10 -17.05 -7.39 -32.35
CA PRO A 10 -15.95 -7.88 -33.17
C PRO A 10 -14.86 -8.53 -32.32
N GLN A 11 -14.45 -9.74 -32.73
CA GLN A 11 -13.36 -10.52 -32.16
C GLN A 11 -12.01 -9.80 -32.36
N GLN A 12 -11.33 -9.44 -31.28
CA GLN A 12 -9.90 -9.13 -31.32
C GLN A 12 -9.08 -10.41 -31.13
N LYS A 13 -8.20 -10.66 -32.09
CA LYS A 13 -7.30 -11.81 -32.17
C LYS A 13 -6.29 -11.78 -31.04
N CYS A 14 -6.27 -12.85 -30.27
CA CYS A 14 -5.22 -13.20 -29.32
C CYS A 14 -4.05 -13.81 -30.10
N ASN A 15 -2.89 -13.14 -30.17
CA ASN A 15 -1.68 -13.73 -30.74
C ASN A 15 -0.75 -14.20 -29.61
N ARG A 16 -0.65 -15.52 -29.50
CA ARG A 16 0.44 -16.25 -28.83
C ARG A 16 1.75 -15.98 -29.57
N HIS A 17 2.82 -15.66 -28.84
CA HIS A 17 4.17 -16.07 -29.24
C HIS A 17 4.96 -16.54 -28.02
N LEU A 18 5.34 -17.81 -28.08
CA LEU A 18 6.23 -18.53 -27.17
C LEU A 18 7.63 -18.61 -27.80
N HIS A 19 8.66 -18.79 -26.96
CA HIS A 19 10.09 -19.05 -27.24
C HIS A 19 10.89 -17.80 -27.72
N ALA A 20 12.14 -17.54 -27.34
CA ALA A 20 13.24 -18.40 -26.91
C ALA A 20 14.36 -17.60 -26.21
N HIS A 21 15.17 -18.29 -25.39
CA HIS A 21 16.49 -17.87 -24.90
C HIS A 21 17.42 -17.31 -25.98
N VAL A 22 18.14 -16.22 -25.68
CA VAL A 22 19.59 -16.08 -25.93
C VAL A 22 20.16 -15.10 -24.89
N ALA A 23 21.05 -15.60 -24.04
CA ALA A 23 22.00 -14.77 -23.29
C ALA A 23 23.12 -14.34 -24.24
N GLN A 24 23.47 -13.05 -24.26
CA GLN A 24 24.69 -12.58 -24.90
C GLN A 24 25.44 -11.61 -23.98
N ASP A 25 26.70 -11.97 -23.78
CA ASP A 25 27.75 -11.31 -23.03
C ASP A 25 27.94 -9.84 -23.42
N TYR A 26 28.08 -8.98 -22.41
CA TYR A 26 28.81 -7.71 -22.54
C TYR A 26 30.02 -7.73 -21.60
N GLN A 27 31.12 -8.27 -22.13
CA GLN A 27 32.48 -8.01 -21.66
C GLN A 27 32.79 -6.52 -21.85
N THR A 28 32.85 -5.76 -20.75
CA THR A 28 33.43 -4.41 -20.75
C THR A 28 34.86 -4.48 -20.23
N THR A 29 35.83 -4.36 -21.14
CA THR A 29 37.25 -4.21 -20.80
C THR A 29 37.60 -2.73 -20.71
N TRP A 30 37.97 -2.26 -19.52
CA TRP A 30 38.67 -0.99 -19.33
C TRP A 30 40.16 -1.24 -19.13
N ARG A 31 40.97 -0.66 -20.01
CA ARG A 31 42.44 -0.70 -20.00
C ARG A 31 42.98 0.17 -18.85
N LEU A 32 43.75 -0.42 -17.94
CA LEU A 32 44.64 0.31 -17.04
C LEU A 32 46.04 0.40 -17.66
N ARG A 33 46.53 1.63 -17.88
CA ARG A 33 47.94 1.94 -18.13
C ARG A 33 48.62 2.19 -16.78
N GLY A 34 49.71 1.48 -16.50
CA GLY A 34 50.60 1.79 -15.38
C GLY A 34 51.57 0.66 -15.11
N GLY A 35 52.84 0.84 -15.49
CA GLY A 35 53.90 -0.16 -15.36
C GLY A 35 54.46 -0.28 -13.95
N GLY A 36 54.88 -1.50 -13.61
CA GLY A 36 55.67 -1.81 -12.42
C GLY A 36 56.07 -3.29 -12.43
N ARG A 37 57.36 -3.58 -12.62
CA ARG A 37 57.94 -4.92 -12.69
C ARG A 37 57.99 -5.56 -11.30
N PHE A 38 57.50 -6.79 -11.14
CA PHE A 38 57.92 -7.69 -10.05
C PHE A 38 58.07 -9.12 -10.59
N ALA A 39 59.19 -9.75 -10.23
CA ALA A 39 59.64 -11.05 -10.71
C ALA A 39 58.80 -12.21 -10.16
N VAL A 40 58.48 -13.18 -11.00
CA VAL A 40 57.86 -14.45 -10.60
C VAL A 40 58.96 -15.50 -10.43
N VAL A 41 59.11 -16.00 -9.19
CA VAL A 41 59.85 -17.24 -8.90
C VAL A 41 58.86 -18.40 -9.03
N ALA A 42 59.12 -19.33 -9.94
CA ALA A 42 58.30 -20.52 -10.13
C ALA A 42 58.69 -21.61 -9.11
N GLY A 43 57.81 -21.86 -8.14
CA GLY A 43 57.89 -23.03 -7.25
C GLY A 43 56.90 -24.10 -7.69
N LEU A 44 57.40 -25.28 -8.05
CA LEU A 44 56.59 -26.46 -8.38
C LEU A 44 55.99 -27.05 -7.09
N PHE A 45 54.66 -27.05 -6.95
CA PHE A 45 53.95 -27.84 -5.94
C PHE A 45 53.19 -28.99 -6.62
N LEU A 46 53.62 -30.22 -6.35
CA LEU A 46 52.91 -31.45 -6.71
C LEU A 46 51.70 -31.60 -5.77
N LEU A 47 50.49 -31.41 -6.31
CA LEU A 47 49.24 -31.61 -5.58
C LEU A 47 48.80 -33.08 -5.74
N THR A 48 48.91 -33.86 -4.67
CA THR A 48 48.32 -35.20 -4.58
C THR A 48 46.81 -35.08 -4.44
N LEU A 49 46.07 -35.54 -5.46
CA LEU A 49 44.61 -35.55 -5.51
C LEU A 49 44.07 -36.66 -4.58
N CYS A 50 43.60 -36.26 -3.40
CA CYS A 50 42.82 -37.14 -2.51
C CYS A 50 41.37 -37.16 -3.01
N LEU A 51 40.95 -38.27 -3.63
CA LEU A 51 39.55 -38.52 -3.99
C LEU A 51 38.73 -38.78 -2.72
N ALA A 52 38.31 -37.72 -2.04
CA ALA A 52 37.21 -37.80 -1.09
C ALA A 52 35.90 -37.84 -1.90
N THR A 53 35.23 -38.99 -1.88
CA THR A 53 33.84 -39.09 -2.32
C THR A 53 32.98 -38.29 -1.36
N VAL A 54 32.68 -37.03 -1.70
CA VAL A 54 31.62 -36.29 -1.03
C VAL A 54 30.30 -36.96 -1.44
N PRO A 55 29.51 -37.51 -0.51
CA PRO A 55 28.20 -38.01 -0.88
C PRO A 55 27.39 -36.84 -1.42
N VAL A 56 26.90 -36.96 -2.65
CA VAL A 56 25.88 -36.06 -3.19
C VAL A 56 24.61 -36.35 -2.38
N ARG A 57 24.23 -35.42 -1.50
CA ARG A 57 22.99 -35.53 -0.71
C ARG A 57 21.80 -35.54 -1.68
N ALA A 58 20.88 -36.47 -1.47
CA ALA A 58 19.55 -36.38 -2.06
C ALA A 58 18.94 -35.03 -1.68
N ASP A 59 18.28 -34.38 -2.63
CA ASP A 59 17.68 -33.04 -2.57
C ASP A 59 17.52 -32.48 -1.15
N GLY A 60 18.26 -31.40 -0.86
CA GLY A 60 18.51 -30.91 0.49
C GLY A 60 17.32 -30.26 1.23
N TYR A 61 16.14 -30.85 1.15
CA TYR A 61 14.90 -30.35 1.75
C TYR A 61 14.49 -31.16 2.99
N ILE A 62 13.84 -30.49 3.94
CA ILE A 62 13.04 -31.16 4.97
C ILE A 62 11.64 -31.32 4.40
N THR A 63 11.17 -32.56 4.21
CA THR A 63 9.87 -32.82 3.57
C THR A 63 8.82 -33.19 4.60
N VAL A 64 7.76 -32.40 4.69
CA VAL A 64 6.58 -32.69 5.52
C VAL A 64 5.74 -33.76 4.83
N THR A 65 5.54 -34.88 5.51
CA THR A 65 4.85 -36.08 4.96
C THR A 65 3.52 -36.38 5.65
N THR A 66 3.15 -35.63 6.69
CA THR A 66 1.85 -35.74 7.38
C THR A 66 1.22 -34.37 7.60
N THR A 67 -0.12 -34.31 7.62
CA THR A 67 -0.88 -33.10 7.99
C THR A 67 -1.15 -32.99 9.49
N ALA A 68 -0.75 -33.99 10.27
CA ALA A 68 -0.95 -33.99 11.72
C ALA A 68 -0.02 -32.95 12.38
N ASP A 69 -0.54 -32.23 13.38
CA ASP A 69 0.24 -31.34 14.23
C ASP A 69 0.66 -32.09 15.50
N LEU A 70 1.86 -32.68 15.48
CA LEU A 70 2.41 -33.51 16.56
C LEU A 70 3.93 -33.44 16.60
N VAL A 71 4.47 -33.85 17.74
CA VAL A 71 5.91 -34.09 17.96
C VAL A 71 6.03 -35.49 18.55
N ALA A 72 6.04 -36.52 17.70
CA ALA A 72 6.10 -37.92 18.13
C ALA A 72 6.67 -38.82 17.04
N VAL A 73 7.30 -39.93 17.46
CA VAL A 73 7.73 -40.98 16.53
C VAL A 73 6.50 -41.77 16.05
N ASP A 74 5.94 -41.38 14.91
CA ASP A 74 4.69 -41.92 14.37
C ASP A 74 4.74 -42.34 12.89
N GLY A 75 5.92 -42.23 12.26
CA GLY A 75 6.14 -42.53 10.84
C GLY A 75 5.88 -41.38 9.86
N GLY A 76 5.51 -40.17 10.32
CA GLY A 76 5.31 -39.00 9.48
C GLY A 76 6.04 -37.76 10.00
N CYS A 77 6.82 -37.09 9.14
CA CYS A 77 7.43 -35.80 9.46
C CYS A 77 6.37 -34.70 9.42
N SER A 78 6.00 -34.16 10.58
CA SER A 78 5.03 -33.07 10.70
C SER A 78 5.67 -31.71 10.36
N LEU A 79 4.86 -30.68 10.09
CA LEU A 79 5.39 -29.32 9.92
C LEU A 79 6.08 -28.81 11.18
N ARG A 80 5.56 -29.16 12.36
CA ARG A 80 6.15 -28.76 13.65
C ARG A 80 7.53 -29.37 13.83
N GLU A 81 7.65 -30.67 13.58
CA GLU A 81 8.94 -31.37 13.62
C GLU A 81 9.91 -30.84 12.57
N ALA A 82 9.42 -30.51 11.37
CA ALA A 82 10.25 -29.94 10.31
C ALA A 82 10.83 -28.58 10.71
N VAL A 83 10.03 -27.71 11.35
CA VAL A 83 10.52 -26.42 11.88
C VAL A 83 11.51 -26.64 13.02
N MET A 84 11.25 -27.56 13.94
CA MET A 84 12.18 -27.90 15.03
C MET A 84 13.51 -28.46 14.49
N ALA A 85 13.48 -29.27 13.43
CA ALA A 85 14.65 -29.83 12.79
C ALA A 85 15.48 -28.77 12.05
N ALA A 86 14.82 -27.81 11.39
CA ALA A 86 15.48 -26.64 10.79
C ALA A 86 16.12 -25.73 11.84
N ASN A 87 15.39 -25.44 12.93
CA ASN A 87 15.91 -24.58 14.00
C ASN A 87 17.16 -25.15 14.69
N SER A 88 17.30 -26.48 14.74
CA SER A 88 18.38 -27.16 15.46
C SER A 88 19.49 -27.70 14.56
N ASP A 89 19.31 -27.71 13.23
CA ASP A 89 20.15 -28.45 12.28
C ASP A 89 20.32 -29.94 12.66
N GLN A 90 19.37 -30.52 13.40
CA GLN A 90 19.40 -31.90 13.85
C GLN A 90 18.08 -32.61 13.49
N PRO A 91 18.12 -33.94 13.24
CA PRO A 91 16.89 -34.70 13.05
C PRO A 91 15.95 -34.58 14.25
N VAL A 92 14.67 -34.39 13.99
CA VAL A 92 13.60 -34.39 14.99
C VAL A 92 12.58 -35.43 14.58
N ASN A 93 12.50 -36.52 15.36
CA ASN A 93 11.67 -37.69 15.06
C ASN A 93 11.91 -38.18 13.60
N GLU A 94 10.86 -38.25 12.78
CA GLU A 94 10.93 -38.67 11.38
C GLU A 94 11.48 -37.60 10.43
N CYS A 95 11.61 -36.35 10.87
CA CYS A 95 12.19 -35.29 10.05
C CYS A 95 13.72 -35.37 10.03
N VAL A 96 14.28 -35.27 8.83
CA VAL A 96 15.72 -35.09 8.64
C VAL A 96 16.17 -33.75 9.20
N GLY A 97 17.39 -33.69 9.72
CA GLY A 97 17.98 -32.44 10.20
C GLY A 97 18.31 -31.47 9.06
N GLY A 98 18.29 -30.18 9.40
CA GLY A 98 18.77 -29.10 8.54
C GLY A 98 20.30 -29.05 8.36
N ASP A 99 20.77 -28.09 7.57
CA ASP A 99 22.18 -27.67 7.52
C ASP A 99 22.29 -26.18 7.15
N GLY A 100 22.21 -25.33 8.16
CA GLY A 100 22.38 -23.89 8.07
C GLY A 100 21.15 -23.18 7.54
N ALA A 101 21.02 -23.06 6.22
CA ALA A 101 19.85 -22.41 5.60
C ALA A 101 18.94 -23.49 5.01
N ASP A 102 17.78 -23.67 5.62
CA ASP A 102 16.92 -24.80 5.29
C ASP A 102 15.77 -24.44 4.36
N THR A 103 15.23 -25.47 3.72
CA THR A 103 14.02 -25.36 2.92
C THR A 103 13.07 -26.50 3.25
N ILE A 104 11.88 -26.15 3.72
CA ILE A 104 10.77 -27.06 3.98
C ILE A 104 9.85 -27.13 2.76
N ARG A 105 9.49 -28.35 2.36
CA ARG A 105 8.52 -28.66 1.30
C ARG A 105 7.50 -29.70 1.77
N PHE A 106 6.44 -29.88 0.98
CA PHE A 106 5.37 -30.81 1.30
C PHE A 106 5.35 -31.98 0.31
N ASP A 107 5.16 -33.19 0.82
CA ASP A 107 5.09 -34.40 0.00
C ASP A 107 3.93 -34.30 -1.00
N PRO A 108 4.16 -34.47 -2.32
CA PRO A 108 3.11 -34.44 -3.33
C PRO A 108 2.05 -35.55 -3.18
N ASN A 109 2.29 -36.56 -2.34
CA ASN A 109 1.34 -37.62 -2.05
C ASN A 109 0.36 -37.30 -0.92
N LEU A 110 0.50 -36.15 -0.24
CA LEU A 110 -0.49 -35.69 0.72
C LEU A 110 -1.88 -35.56 0.08
N ALA A 111 -2.94 -35.72 0.88
CA ALA A 111 -4.30 -35.52 0.39
C ALA A 111 -4.54 -34.05 0.05
N HIS A 112 -5.07 -33.77 -1.15
CA HIS A 112 -5.30 -32.42 -1.65
C HIS A 112 -6.78 -32.00 -1.53
N PRO A 113 -7.07 -30.71 -1.24
CA PRO A 113 -6.12 -29.66 -0.91
C PRO A 113 -5.45 -29.90 0.45
N VAL A 114 -4.14 -29.63 0.53
CA VAL A 114 -3.37 -29.86 1.76
C VAL A 114 -3.73 -28.80 2.79
N THR A 115 -4.25 -29.24 3.94
CA THR A 115 -4.50 -28.38 5.11
C THR A 115 -3.81 -28.97 6.32
N ILE A 116 -2.90 -28.18 6.90
CA ILE A 116 -2.24 -28.47 8.17
C ILE A 116 -3.01 -27.71 9.24
N GLN A 117 -3.73 -28.46 10.07
CA GLN A 117 -4.51 -27.92 11.17
C GLN A 117 -3.61 -27.90 12.41
N MET A 118 -3.33 -26.72 12.95
CA MET A 118 -2.68 -26.57 14.25
C MET A 118 -3.65 -27.04 15.33
N THR A 119 -3.19 -27.92 16.23
CA THR A 119 -4.02 -28.54 17.28
C THR A 119 -3.39 -28.47 18.67
N ILE A 120 -2.09 -28.23 18.77
CA ILE A 120 -1.39 -28.10 20.06
C ILE A 120 -1.48 -26.64 20.52
N ALA A 121 -2.28 -26.37 21.55
CA ALA A 121 -2.38 -25.04 22.15
C ALA A 121 -1.14 -24.72 23.00
N GLY A 122 -0.69 -23.46 23.01
CA GLY A 122 0.44 -23.03 23.83
C GLY A 122 0.86 -21.59 23.56
N ARG A 123 0.10 -20.61 24.09
CA ARG A 123 0.40 -19.18 23.91
C ARG A 123 1.69 -18.77 24.59
N GLU A 124 2.45 -17.90 23.90
CA GLU A 124 3.70 -17.32 24.40
C GLU A 124 4.77 -18.38 24.68
N GLU A 125 4.70 -19.52 23.99
CA GLU A 125 5.78 -20.49 23.88
C GLU A 125 6.80 -20.00 22.85
N ASP A 126 8.10 -20.27 23.04
CA ASP A 126 9.19 -19.72 22.21
C ASP A 126 10.12 -20.82 21.62
N ASN A 127 9.69 -22.10 21.59
CA ASN A 127 10.48 -23.24 21.11
C ASN A 127 9.78 -24.07 20.02
N ALA A 128 8.70 -23.55 19.41
CA ALA A 128 7.87 -24.21 18.41
C ALA A 128 7.25 -25.55 18.87
N ALA A 129 7.32 -25.89 20.15
CA ALA A 129 6.85 -27.17 20.68
C ALA A 129 5.33 -27.16 20.93
N GLN A 130 4.74 -25.99 21.17
CA GLN A 130 3.31 -25.77 21.37
C GLN A 130 2.90 -24.44 20.77
N GLY A 131 1.60 -24.22 20.52
CA GLY A 131 1.13 -22.94 19.99
C GLY A 131 1.61 -22.69 18.57
N ASP A 132 2.17 -21.50 18.34
CA ASP A 132 2.77 -21.09 17.08
C ASP A 132 4.07 -21.85 16.76
N LEU A 133 4.58 -21.63 15.56
CA LEU A 133 5.84 -22.19 15.08
C LEU A 133 6.90 -21.09 15.14
N ASP A 134 7.73 -21.14 16.17
CA ASP A 134 8.88 -20.26 16.33
C ASP A 134 9.99 -20.60 15.34
N ILE A 135 10.49 -19.61 14.63
CA ILE A 135 11.62 -19.77 13.70
C ILE A 135 12.78 -18.91 14.17
N VAL A 136 13.91 -19.56 14.52
CA VAL A 136 15.11 -18.89 15.07
C VAL A 136 16.27 -18.79 14.08
N GLY A 137 16.19 -19.52 12.96
CA GLY A 137 17.23 -19.58 11.92
C GLY A 137 16.77 -19.16 10.53
N PRO A 138 17.67 -19.17 9.53
CA PRO A 138 17.31 -18.95 8.14
C PRO A 138 16.45 -20.09 7.60
N LEU A 139 15.24 -19.79 7.13
CA LEU A 139 14.30 -20.82 6.69
C LEU A 139 13.48 -20.37 5.48
N THR A 140 13.33 -21.26 4.51
CA THR A 140 12.32 -21.13 3.45
C THR A 140 11.24 -22.20 3.64
N ILE A 141 9.96 -21.81 3.59
CA ILE A 141 8.84 -22.75 3.52
C ILE A 141 8.13 -22.55 2.18
N ASP A 142 8.24 -23.56 1.33
CA ASP A 142 7.66 -23.59 -0.01
C ASP A 142 6.35 -24.40 0.03
N GLY A 143 5.24 -23.67 0.07
CA GLY A 143 3.88 -24.20 0.10
C GLY A 143 3.33 -24.62 -1.25
N MET A 144 4.13 -24.60 -2.33
CA MET A 144 3.69 -25.06 -3.64
C MET A 144 3.88 -26.57 -3.78
N VAL A 145 2.77 -27.30 -3.88
CA VAL A 145 2.81 -28.73 -4.20
C VAL A 145 2.78 -28.90 -5.73
N THR A 146 3.85 -29.48 -6.29
CA THR A 146 4.03 -29.66 -7.73
C THR A 146 3.67 -31.07 -8.18
N GLY A 147 3.14 -31.23 -9.40
CA GLY A 147 2.72 -32.52 -9.95
C GLY A 147 1.47 -32.40 -10.83
N THR A 148 0.68 -33.48 -10.94
CA THR A 148 -0.62 -33.48 -11.63
C THR A 148 -1.75 -32.98 -10.71
N ILE A 149 -1.50 -31.89 -9.98
CA ILE A 149 -2.44 -31.28 -9.02
C ILE A 149 -3.07 -30.04 -9.68
N PRO A 150 -4.41 -29.84 -9.58
CA PRO A 150 -5.04 -28.61 -10.05
C PRO A 150 -4.42 -27.38 -9.38
N VAL A 151 -4.20 -26.30 -10.13
CA VAL A 151 -3.61 -25.04 -9.62
C VAL A 151 -4.43 -24.46 -8.44
N ALA A 152 -5.73 -24.73 -8.38
CA ALA A 152 -6.58 -24.29 -7.27
C ALA A 152 -6.24 -24.97 -5.93
N ASP A 153 -5.66 -26.18 -5.98
CA ASP A 153 -5.37 -27.02 -4.81
C ASP A 153 -3.87 -27.14 -4.53
N SER A 154 -3.03 -26.46 -5.32
CA SER A 154 -1.57 -26.62 -5.27
C SER A 154 -0.89 -25.83 -4.16
N ARG A 155 -1.64 -25.06 -3.36
CA ARG A 155 -1.12 -24.26 -2.25
C ARG A 155 -1.48 -24.88 -0.92
N VAL A 156 -0.49 -25.07 -0.07
CA VAL A 156 -0.69 -25.57 1.29
C VAL A 156 -1.37 -24.50 2.15
N THR A 157 -2.42 -24.93 2.86
CA THR A 157 -3.07 -24.15 3.91
C THR A 157 -2.52 -24.53 5.27
N ILE A 158 -2.12 -23.54 6.06
CA ILE A 158 -1.85 -23.69 7.48
C ILE A 158 -2.98 -22.97 8.22
N ASP A 159 -3.70 -23.73 9.04
CA ASP A 159 -4.89 -23.30 9.76
C ASP A 159 -4.62 -23.30 11.26
N GLY A 160 -4.52 -22.10 11.85
CA GLY A 160 -4.24 -21.91 13.27
C GLY A 160 -5.35 -22.37 14.21
N GLY A 161 -6.55 -22.69 13.69
CA GLY A 161 -7.66 -23.20 14.50
C GLY A 161 -8.15 -22.27 15.61
N GLN A 162 -7.77 -20.97 15.56
CA GLN A 162 -7.98 -19.95 16.59
C GLN A 162 -7.34 -20.30 17.94
N LEU A 163 -6.28 -21.12 17.94
CA LEU A 163 -5.56 -21.51 19.15
C LEU A 163 -4.49 -20.48 19.51
N ASP A 164 -3.70 -20.10 18.51
CA ASP A 164 -2.55 -19.22 18.63
C ASP A 164 -2.21 -18.56 17.28
N ARG A 165 -1.07 -17.87 17.19
CA ARG A 165 -0.47 -17.48 15.91
C ARG A 165 -0.06 -18.70 15.09
N LEU A 166 0.36 -18.46 13.86
CA LEU A 166 0.89 -19.51 13.01
C LEU A 166 2.42 -19.54 13.09
N PHE A 167 3.07 -18.38 12.97
CA PHE A 167 4.52 -18.27 13.06
C PHE A 167 4.98 -17.02 13.80
N GLU A 168 6.01 -17.18 14.62
CA GLU A 168 6.80 -16.09 15.20
C GLU A 168 8.25 -16.16 14.68
N ILE A 169 8.71 -15.07 14.06
CA ILE A 169 10.03 -14.97 13.46
C ILE A 169 10.94 -14.26 14.44
N HIS A 170 11.79 -15.03 15.12
CA HIS A 170 12.63 -14.55 16.21
C HIS A 170 13.83 -13.73 15.74
N SER A 171 14.41 -12.98 16.67
CA SER A 171 15.56 -12.11 16.39
C SER A 171 16.71 -12.85 15.71
N GLY A 172 17.16 -12.33 14.57
CA GLY A 172 18.26 -12.91 13.78
C GLY A 172 17.80 -13.90 12.69
N ALA A 173 16.56 -14.39 12.76
CA ALA A 173 16.01 -15.26 11.71
C ALA A 173 15.74 -14.49 10.41
N THR A 174 15.97 -15.16 9.28
CA THR A 174 15.64 -14.65 7.94
C THR A 174 14.78 -15.67 7.23
N VAL A 175 13.49 -15.35 7.06
CA VAL A 175 12.49 -16.32 6.66
C VAL A 175 11.82 -15.93 5.35
N THR A 176 11.60 -16.92 4.49
CA THR A 176 10.78 -16.81 3.28
C THR A 176 9.60 -17.77 3.34
N LEU A 177 8.38 -17.24 3.22
CA LEU A 177 7.14 -18.00 3.17
C LEU A 177 6.52 -17.85 1.77
N GLU A 178 6.51 -18.93 1.00
CA GLU A 178 6.11 -18.91 -0.41
C GLU A 178 4.87 -19.78 -0.67
N SER A 179 3.92 -19.23 -1.43
CA SER A 179 2.74 -19.95 -1.92
C SER A 179 1.83 -20.55 -0.81
N LEU A 180 1.85 -19.98 0.40
CA LEU A 180 1.09 -20.49 1.56
C LEU A 180 -0.23 -19.76 1.75
N VAL A 181 -1.26 -20.46 2.24
CA VAL A 181 -2.47 -19.83 2.80
C VAL A 181 -2.39 -19.92 4.33
N LEU A 182 -2.31 -18.78 5.00
CA LEU A 182 -2.18 -18.64 6.45
C LEU A 182 -3.49 -18.11 7.03
N ARG A 183 -4.20 -18.91 7.82
CA ARG A 183 -5.53 -18.53 8.30
C ARG A 183 -5.84 -18.93 9.73
N ASN A 184 -6.86 -18.25 10.28
CA ASN A 184 -7.46 -18.52 11.58
C ASN A 184 -6.46 -18.52 12.75
N GLY A 185 -5.39 -17.73 12.69
CA GLY A 185 -4.53 -17.48 13.84
C GLY A 185 -5.17 -16.50 14.83
N ASP A 186 -4.99 -16.76 16.13
CA ASP A 186 -5.51 -15.96 17.24
C ASP A 186 -4.66 -16.11 18.53
N PRO A 187 -3.67 -15.23 18.78
CA PRO A 187 -2.92 -15.20 20.03
C PRO A 187 -3.69 -14.60 21.22
N GLY A 188 -4.99 -14.33 21.06
CA GLY A 188 -5.80 -13.61 22.03
C GLY A 188 -5.45 -12.13 22.10
N SER A 189 -4.94 -11.68 23.24
CA SER A 189 -4.66 -10.25 23.48
C SER A 189 -3.35 -9.78 22.86
N ALA A 190 -2.45 -10.68 22.44
CA ALA A 190 -1.18 -10.30 21.84
C ALA A 190 -1.34 -9.84 20.37
N ASN A 191 -0.22 -9.47 19.76
CA ASN A 191 -0.16 -8.94 18.40
C ASN A 191 0.20 -10.02 17.39
N GLY A 192 -0.13 -9.78 16.12
CA GLY A 192 0.25 -10.65 15.00
C GLY A 192 -0.63 -11.89 14.95
N GLY A 193 -1.78 -11.84 14.27
CA GLY A 193 -2.72 -12.97 14.32
C GLY A 193 -2.20 -14.18 13.58
N ALA A 194 -1.69 -14.03 12.35
CA ALA A 194 -0.96 -15.12 11.69
C ALA A 194 0.54 -15.08 11.96
N LEU A 195 1.12 -13.88 11.86
CA LEU A 195 2.56 -13.71 11.76
C LEU A 195 3.03 -12.61 12.70
N ARG A 196 4.12 -12.88 13.41
CA ARG A 196 4.87 -11.88 14.17
C ARG A 196 6.33 -11.87 13.74
N VAL A 197 6.86 -10.68 13.45
CA VAL A 197 8.27 -10.46 13.08
C VAL A 197 8.93 -9.62 14.16
N ASP A 198 9.86 -10.23 14.89
CA ASP A 198 10.55 -9.58 15.99
C ASP A 198 11.68 -8.66 15.54
N ARG A 199 12.23 -7.89 16.49
CA ARG A 199 13.34 -6.98 16.20
C ARG A 199 14.53 -7.77 15.68
N SER A 200 15.23 -7.21 14.69
CA SER A 200 16.38 -7.85 14.01
C SER A 200 16.03 -9.12 13.20
N ALA A 201 14.76 -9.49 13.09
CA ALA A 201 14.30 -10.54 12.19
C ALA A 201 14.00 -9.99 10.78
N SER A 202 13.87 -10.89 9.80
CA SER A 202 13.44 -10.55 8.44
C SER A 202 12.46 -11.59 7.91
N LEU A 203 11.36 -11.12 7.33
CA LEU A 203 10.34 -11.98 6.72
C LEU A 203 10.04 -11.54 5.28
N THR A 204 10.03 -12.50 4.36
CA THR A 204 9.54 -12.33 2.99
C THR A 204 8.35 -13.23 2.76
N LEU A 205 7.22 -12.66 2.34
CA LEU A 205 6.06 -13.39 1.84
C LEU A 205 5.97 -13.25 0.32
N SER A 206 5.92 -14.37 -0.39
CA SER A 206 5.77 -14.40 -1.85
C SER A 206 4.57 -15.25 -2.24
N ASN A 207 3.69 -14.72 -3.12
CA ASN A 207 2.51 -15.45 -3.62
C ASN A 207 1.64 -16.06 -2.51
N SER A 208 1.62 -15.43 -1.34
CA SER A 208 1.01 -15.97 -0.13
C SER A 208 -0.28 -15.21 0.23
N THR A 209 -1.16 -15.87 0.97
CA THR A 209 -2.43 -15.29 1.41
C THR A 209 -2.53 -15.37 2.93
N VAL A 210 -2.70 -14.24 3.60
CA VAL A 210 -2.93 -14.15 5.04
C VAL A 210 -4.37 -13.73 5.27
N MET A 211 -5.23 -14.65 5.72
CA MET A 211 -6.67 -14.44 5.79
C MET A 211 -7.34 -14.82 7.10
N SER A 212 -8.37 -14.07 7.50
CA SER A 212 -9.25 -14.43 8.63
C SER A 212 -8.51 -14.65 9.96
N ASN A 213 -7.40 -13.94 10.16
CA ASN A 213 -6.64 -13.99 11.40
C ASN A 213 -7.06 -12.84 12.32
N THR A 214 -6.94 -13.06 13.63
CA THR A 214 -7.38 -12.13 14.67
C THR A 214 -6.24 -11.80 15.60
N ALA A 215 -6.06 -10.53 15.95
CA ALA A 215 -5.18 -10.08 17.03
C ALA A 215 -5.63 -8.70 17.55
N SER A 216 -5.04 -8.24 18.66
CA SER A 216 -5.28 -6.87 19.14
C SER A 216 -4.73 -5.82 18.15
N ALA A 217 -3.59 -6.11 17.54
CA ALA A 217 -3.06 -5.36 16.40
C ALA A 217 -2.24 -6.25 15.46
N GLY A 218 -2.26 -5.91 14.17
CA GLY A 218 -1.64 -6.74 13.15
C GLY A 218 -2.37 -8.07 13.01
N GLY A 219 -3.70 -8.02 12.87
CA GLY A 219 -4.55 -9.20 12.72
C GLY A 219 -3.99 -10.21 11.72
N GLY A 220 -3.48 -9.74 10.57
CA GLY A 220 -2.66 -10.58 9.70
C GLY A 220 -1.22 -10.65 10.21
N ILE A 221 -0.52 -9.53 10.17
CA ILE A 221 0.93 -9.46 10.43
C ILE A 221 1.27 -8.33 11.40
N TRP A 222 2.08 -8.63 12.41
CA TRP A 222 2.80 -7.65 13.22
C TRP A 222 4.28 -7.65 12.86
N ASN A 223 4.85 -6.48 12.56
CA ASN A 223 6.25 -6.32 12.18
C ASN A 223 6.96 -5.27 13.03
N ALA A 224 8.07 -5.67 13.65
CA ALA A 224 8.98 -4.79 14.39
C ALA A 224 10.38 -4.67 13.73
N SER A 225 10.58 -5.26 12.55
CA SER A 225 11.86 -5.26 11.83
C SER A 225 11.63 -5.22 10.31
N ARG A 226 12.07 -6.21 9.53
CA ARG A 226 11.98 -6.18 8.07
C ARG A 226 10.87 -7.11 7.57
N LEU A 227 10.00 -6.58 6.72
CA LEU A 227 8.94 -7.35 6.08
C LEU A 227 8.82 -6.97 4.60
N ASN A 228 8.93 -7.97 3.71
CA ASN A 228 8.69 -7.82 2.29
C ASN A 228 7.50 -8.69 1.86
N LEU A 229 6.54 -8.10 1.15
CA LEU A 229 5.40 -8.79 0.54
C LEU A 229 5.47 -8.63 -0.98
N TYR A 230 5.51 -9.76 -1.68
CA TYR A 230 5.49 -9.83 -3.13
C TYR A 230 4.27 -10.62 -3.58
N GLN A 231 3.45 -10.04 -4.46
CA GLN A 231 2.29 -10.70 -5.05
C GLN A 231 1.38 -11.39 -4.02
N SER A 232 1.26 -10.79 -2.83
CA SER A 232 0.62 -11.41 -1.67
C SER A 232 -0.68 -10.69 -1.31
N LEU A 233 -1.59 -11.42 -0.65
CA LEU A 233 -2.91 -10.95 -0.27
C LEU A 233 -3.12 -11.03 1.25
N LEU A 234 -3.38 -9.88 1.88
CA LEU A 234 -3.87 -9.81 3.26
C LEU A 234 -5.36 -9.49 3.19
N THR A 235 -6.22 -10.38 3.69
CA THR A 235 -7.68 -10.20 3.56
C THR A 235 -8.45 -10.64 4.79
N GLN A 236 -9.54 -9.94 5.13
CA GLN A 236 -10.48 -10.37 6.20
C GLN A 236 -9.84 -10.52 7.60
N ASN A 237 -8.70 -9.88 7.85
CA ASN A 237 -8.05 -9.95 9.16
C ASN A 237 -8.67 -8.94 10.15
N GLN A 238 -8.82 -9.36 11.41
CA GLN A 238 -9.37 -8.58 12.52
C GLN A 238 -8.23 -8.05 13.40
N GLY A 239 -8.20 -6.73 13.63
CA GLY A 239 -7.04 -6.04 14.21
C GLY A 239 -6.14 -5.39 13.15
N GLY A 240 -6.66 -5.19 11.94
CA GLY A 240 -5.92 -4.70 10.78
C GLY A 240 -5.24 -5.82 9.98
N GLY A 241 -4.84 -5.53 8.75
CA GLY A 241 -4.10 -6.47 7.91
C GLY A 241 -2.63 -6.54 8.32
N LEU A 242 -2.00 -5.39 8.49
CA LEU A 242 -0.58 -5.25 8.78
C LEU A 242 -0.35 -4.12 9.78
N HIS A 243 0.45 -4.39 10.81
CA HIS A 243 0.95 -3.37 11.72
C HIS A 243 2.47 -3.34 11.66
N ASN A 244 3.02 -2.17 11.33
CA ASN A 244 4.45 -1.90 11.35
C ASN A 244 4.80 -1.02 12.54
N ALA A 245 5.44 -1.60 13.55
CA ALA A 245 5.87 -0.96 14.78
C ALA A 245 7.37 -0.64 14.71
N GLY A 246 7.72 0.38 13.93
CA GLY A 246 9.11 0.84 13.78
C GLY A 246 9.98 0.08 12.79
N GLY A 247 9.41 -0.88 12.06
CA GLY A 247 10.12 -1.67 11.05
C GLY A 247 10.20 -1.05 9.66
N LEU A 248 10.86 -1.75 8.74
CA LEU A 248 10.90 -1.49 7.30
C LEU A 248 9.97 -2.47 6.57
N VAL A 249 8.96 -1.94 5.90
CA VAL A 249 7.95 -2.71 5.16
C VAL A 249 7.97 -2.34 3.69
N GLN A 250 8.01 -3.36 2.83
CA GLN A 250 7.89 -3.21 1.37
C GLN A 250 6.77 -4.10 0.84
N LEU A 251 5.77 -3.51 0.19
CA LEU A 251 4.70 -4.21 -0.51
C LEU A 251 4.86 -3.95 -2.01
N THR A 252 5.04 -5.01 -2.80
CA THR A 252 5.09 -4.93 -4.27
C THR A 252 4.04 -5.88 -4.85
N ASP A 253 3.22 -5.38 -5.77
CA ASP A 253 2.15 -6.14 -6.44
C ASP A 253 1.19 -6.82 -5.44
N SER A 254 1.05 -6.25 -4.25
CA SER A 254 0.37 -6.86 -3.11
C SER A 254 -0.90 -6.09 -2.73
N ARG A 255 -1.83 -6.79 -2.08
CA ARG A 255 -3.17 -6.28 -1.79
C ARG A 255 -3.50 -6.46 -0.32
N VAL A 256 -4.07 -5.42 0.31
CA VAL A 256 -4.64 -5.50 1.66
C VAL A 256 -6.10 -5.05 1.60
N ILE A 257 -7.00 -6.00 1.76
CA ILE A 257 -8.43 -5.77 1.51
C ILE A 257 -9.32 -6.29 2.65
N ASN A 258 -10.52 -5.74 2.80
CA ASN A 258 -11.54 -6.24 3.72
C ASN A 258 -11.09 -6.40 5.18
N SER A 259 -10.09 -5.64 5.63
CA SER A 259 -9.57 -5.70 7.01
C SER A 259 -10.50 -4.96 7.97
N ARG A 260 -10.55 -5.43 9.21
CA ARG A 260 -11.48 -4.99 10.26
C ARG A 260 -10.75 -4.70 11.58
N GLY A 261 -11.44 -4.04 12.51
CA GLY A 261 -10.93 -3.74 13.86
C GLY A 261 -9.90 -2.60 13.93
N ALA A 262 -9.08 -2.43 12.90
CA ALA A 262 -8.13 -1.32 12.74
C ALA A 262 -7.98 -0.96 11.26
N TYR A 263 -7.15 0.06 10.95
CA TYR A 263 -6.76 0.37 9.57
C TYR A 263 -6.14 -0.86 8.91
N ALA A 264 -6.27 -0.96 7.58
CA ALA A 264 -5.69 -2.07 6.82
C ALA A 264 -4.19 -2.20 7.06
N ILE A 265 -3.49 -1.05 7.02
CA ILE A 265 -2.09 -0.92 7.36
C ILE A 265 -1.94 0.16 8.44
N ARG A 266 -1.24 -0.16 9.52
CA ARG A 266 -0.72 0.81 10.49
C ARG A 266 0.79 0.90 10.35
N ASN A 267 1.31 2.10 10.22
CA ASN A 267 2.74 2.40 10.14
C ASN A 267 3.09 3.42 11.21
N GLU A 268 3.78 2.95 12.25
CA GLU A 268 4.00 3.69 13.49
C GLU A 268 5.45 3.59 13.95
N GLU A 269 5.79 4.33 15.01
CA GLU A 269 7.05 4.18 15.76
C GLU A 269 8.34 4.34 14.93
N LEU A 270 8.39 5.30 14.01
CA LEU A 270 9.48 5.52 13.04
C LEU A 270 9.53 4.47 11.92
N GLY A 271 8.42 3.74 11.72
CA GLY A 271 8.27 2.78 10.64
C GLY A 271 8.45 3.41 9.26
N ALA A 272 9.01 2.65 8.34
CA ALA A 272 9.15 3.00 6.94
C ALA A 272 8.34 2.03 6.08
N LEU A 273 7.32 2.53 5.41
CA LEU A 273 6.48 1.77 4.49
C LEU A 273 6.72 2.23 3.06
N THR A 274 6.98 1.28 2.16
CA THR A 274 6.91 1.49 0.72
C THR A 274 5.89 0.53 0.11
N MET A 275 4.97 1.04 -0.70
CA MET A 275 4.01 0.24 -1.45
C MET A 275 4.04 0.62 -2.93
N VAL A 276 4.22 -0.38 -3.79
CA VAL A 276 4.32 -0.22 -5.25
C VAL A 276 3.35 -1.19 -5.92
N ASN A 277 2.57 -0.69 -6.90
CA ASN A 277 1.64 -1.50 -7.70
C ASN A 277 0.61 -2.28 -6.87
N GLY A 278 -0.01 -1.65 -5.88
CA GLY A 278 -0.85 -2.36 -4.91
C GLY A 278 -2.30 -1.89 -4.83
N LEU A 279 -3.08 -2.58 -4.00
CA LEU A 279 -4.47 -2.22 -3.70
C LEU A 279 -4.71 -2.19 -2.18
N LEU A 280 -5.27 -1.10 -1.68
CA LEU A 280 -5.88 -1.01 -0.36
C LEU A 280 -7.38 -0.78 -0.51
N SER A 281 -8.21 -1.81 -0.28
CA SER A 281 -9.66 -1.67 -0.53
C SER A 281 -10.59 -2.25 0.52
N ASP A 282 -11.76 -1.62 0.64
CA ASP A 282 -12.90 -2.13 1.42
C ASP A 282 -12.58 -2.35 2.91
N ASN A 283 -11.63 -1.58 3.45
CA ASN A 283 -11.21 -1.68 4.85
C ASN A 283 -12.08 -0.79 5.75
N GLN A 284 -12.54 -1.36 6.87
CA GLN A 284 -13.62 -0.75 7.68
C GLN A 284 -13.21 0.51 8.45
N GLN A 285 -11.95 0.59 8.88
CA GLN A 285 -11.44 1.71 9.70
C GLN A 285 -10.49 2.63 8.91
N GLY A 286 -10.25 2.33 7.63
CA GLY A 286 -9.41 3.10 6.73
C GLY A 286 -8.33 2.25 6.05
N GLY A 287 -7.70 2.81 5.02
CA GLY A 287 -6.65 2.13 4.25
C GLY A 287 -5.31 2.10 4.98
N LEU A 288 -4.64 3.25 5.08
CA LEU A 288 -3.35 3.39 5.74
C LEU A 288 -3.41 4.45 6.84
N TYR A 289 -2.90 4.08 8.01
CA TYR A 289 -2.60 5.00 9.10
C TYR A 289 -1.08 5.16 9.25
N ASN A 290 -0.58 6.38 9.10
CA ASN A 290 0.83 6.72 9.20
C ASN A 290 1.03 7.75 10.32
N ASN A 291 1.63 7.32 11.43
CA ASN A 291 1.87 8.18 12.59
C ASN A 291 3.31 8.09 13.06
N ARG A 292 4.00 9.23 13.21
CA ARG A 292 5.42 9.30 13.59
C ARG A 292 6.26 8.38 12.69
N ALA A 293 5.93 8.36 11.40
CA ALA A 293 6.44 7.36 10.46
C ALA A 293 6.49 7.90 9.03
N THR A 294 7.12 7.14 8.13
CA THR A 294 7.23 7.49 6.71
C THR A 294 6.54 6.46 5.83
N ALA A 295 5.71 6.94 4.91
CA ALA A 295 5.01 6.11 3.93
C ALA A 295 5.17 6.66 2.52
N LYS A 296 5.57 5.80 1.58
CA LYS A 296 5.67 6.10 0.15
C LYS A 296 4.82 5.12 -0.65
N LEU A 297 3.81 5.64 -1.34
CA LEU A 297 2.89 4.86 -2.17
C LEU A 297 3.05 5.31 -3.63
N THR A 298 3.31 4.36 -4.52
CA THR A 298 3.53 4.60 -5.94
C THR A 298 2.69 3.64 -6.76
N ASN A 299 1.87 4.15 -7.67
CA ASN A 299 0.98 3.31 -8.48
C ASN A 299 0.07 2.41 -7.61
N VAL A 300 -0.60 3.01 -6.63
CA VAL A 300 -1.49 2.30 -5.71
C VAL A 300 -2.93 2.73 -5.95
N ALA A 301 -3.85 1.77 -5.89
CA ALA A 301 -5.28 2.05 -5.81
C ALA A 301 -5.74 1.99 -4.35
N LEU A 302 -6.39 3.05 -3.86
CA LEU A 302 -7.00 3.14 -2.55
C LEU A 302 -8.50 3.33 -2.72
N VAL A 303 -9.28 2.27 -2.46
CA VAL A 303 -10.69 2.19 -2.94
C VAL A 303 -11.65 1.80 -1.82
N ASN A 304 -12.76 2.51 -1.67
CA ASN A 304 -13.87 2.15 -0.77
C ASN A 304 -13.46 1.95 0.71
N ASN A 305 -12.40 2.59 1.19
CA ASN A 305 -12.03 2.52 2.60
C ASN A 305 -12.96 3.43 3.42
N GLN A 306 -13.36 2.97 4.59
CA GLN A 306 -14.42 3.60 5.39
C GLN A 306 -13.88 4.21 6.68
N ARG A 307 -14.64 5.14 7.27
CA ARG A 307 -14.44 5.82 8.56
C ARG A 307 -13.15 6.65 8.67
N GLY A 308 -11.98 6.04 8.51
CA GLY A 308 -10.67 6.70 8.49
C GLY A 308 -10.21 7.15 7.10
N GLY A 309 -11.03 6.95 6.06
CA GLY A 309 -10.69 7.29 4.68
C GLY A 309 -9.60 6.39 4.08
N ALA A 310 -9.05 6.82 2.95
CA ALA A 310 -7.98 6.07 2.30
C ALA A 310 -6.65 6.19 3.05
N LEU A 311 -6.25 7.41 3.39
CA LEU A 311 -4.95 7.73 3.99
C LEU A 311 -5.13 8.65 5.20
N HIS A 312 -4.51 8.30 6.30
CA HIS A 312 -4.42 9.16 7.48
C HIS A 312 -2.94 9.34 7.83
N ASN A 313 -2.44 10.57 7.63
CA ASN A 313 -1.10 11.01 7.96
C ASN A 313 -1.17 11.96 9.15
N GLU A 314 -0.68 11.52 10.32
CA GLU A 314 -0.71 12.38 11.51
C GLU A 314 0.59 12.39 12.31
N GLY A 315 0.88 13.53 12.93
CA GLY A 315 1.95 13.58 13.91
C GLY A 315 2.39 14.98 14.32
N ASN A 316 2.87 15.05 15.56
CA ASN A 316 3.52 16.22 16.15
C ASN A 316 5.04 16.23 15.90
N THR A 317 5.57 15.18 15.28
CA THR A 317 6.98 15.04 14.88
C THR A 317 7.04 14.64 13.41
N LEU A 318 8.22 14.34 12.87
CA LEU A 318 8.41 14.02 11.45
C LEU A 318 7.55 12.83 10.99
N THR A 319 6.37 13.13 10.46
CA THR A 319 5.47 12.18 9.79
C THR A 319 5.39 12.57 8.32
N ARG A 320 5.76 11.65 7.42
CA ARG A 320 5.77 11.92 5.98
C ARG A 320 4.94 10.91 5.21
N LEU A 321 4.08 11.41 4.34
CA LEU A 321 3.38 10.64 3.34
C LEU A 321 3.69 11.18 1.95
N THR A 322 4.06 10.28 1.03
CA THR A 322 4.22 10.59 -0.38
C THR A 322 3.35 9.65 -1.20
N LEU A 323 2.44 10.23 -1.99
CA LEU A 323 1.53 9.51 -2.87
C LEU A 323 1.82 9.94 -4.31
N THR A 324 2.19 8.97 -5.17
CA THR A 324 2.49 9.25 -6.57
C THR A 324 1.79 8.29 -7.52
N HIS A 325 1.37 8.76 -8.69
CA HIS A 325 0.79 7.92 -9.74
C HIS A 325 -0.39 7.06 -9.26
N SER A 326 -1.16 7.53 -8.29
CA SER A 326 -2.12 6.70 -7.55
C SER A 326 -3.56 7.12 -7.77
N LEU A 327 -4.48 6.17 -7.56
CA LEU A 327 -5.92 6.38 -7.60
C LEU A 327 -6.49 6.32 -6.18
N VAL A 328 -7.24 7.33 -5.77
CA VAL A 328 -7.95 7.41 -4.49
C VAL A 328 -9.43 7.56 -4.79
N LEU A 329 -10.19 6.47 -4.66
CA LEU A 329 -11.55 6.36 -5.19
C LEU A 329 -12.57 5.97 -4.11
N SER A 330 -13.66 6.74 -4.00
CA SER A 330 -14.86 6.36 -3.24
C SER A 330 -14.60 6.05 -1.76
N ASN A 331 -13.58 6.66 -1.17
CA ASN A 331 -13.28 6.51 0.25
C ASN A 331 -14.16 7.44 1.08
N THR A 332 -14.51 7.00 2.28
CA THR A 332 -15.39 7.74 3.19
C THR A 332 -14.76 7.98 4.55
N ALA A 333 -14.89 9.20 5.07
CA ALA A 333 -14.38 9.55 6.39
C ALA A 333 -15.21 10.66 7.05
N THR A 334 -14.89 11.00 8.29
CA THR A 334 -15.37 12.26 8.89
C THR A 334 -14.65 13.46 8.27
N ASN A 335 -13.32 13.41 8.18
CA ASN A 335 -12.48 14.41 7.53
C ASN A 335 -11.53 13.71 6.57
N GLY A 336 -11.27 14.32 5.40
CA GLY A 336 -10.28 13.80 4.47
C GLY A 336 -10.66 12.43 3.92
N GLY A 337 -11.77 12.34 3.16
CA GLY A 337 -12.25 11.07 2.62
C GLY A 337 -11.15 10.29 1.89
N GLY A 338 -10.35 10.98 1.07
CA GLY A 338 -9.15 10.43 0.46
C GLY A 338 -7.90 10.50 1.35
N LEU A 339 -7.60 11.68 1.91
CA LEU A 339 -6.43 11.94 2.74
C LEU A 339 -6.75 12.90 3.89
N LEU A 340 -6.47 12.47 5.11
CA LEU A 340 -6.36 13.31 6.29
C LEU A 340 -4.89 13.57 6.59
N ASN A 341 -4.44 14.82 6.46
CA ASN A 341 -3.09 15.27 6.87
C ASN A 341 -3.20 16.22 8.06
N GLN A 342 -2.80 15.80 9.26
CA GLN A 342 -3.00 16.59 10.47
C GLN A 342 -1.82 16.58 11.43
N GLY A 343 -1.54 17.74 12.02
CA GLY A 343 -0.49 17.91 13.01
C GLY A 343 0.70 18.68 12.47
N VAL A 344 1.38 19.40 13.37
CA VAL A 344 2.45 20.34 13.02
C VAL A 344 3.68 19.68 12.40
N GLY A 345 3.88 18.38 12.63
CA GLY A 345 4.97 17.61 12.05
C GLY A 345 4.56 16.78 10.82
N ALA A 346 3.27 16.78 10.47
CA ALA A 346 2.74 16.02 9.35
C ALA A 346 2.97 16.74 8.02
N ARG A 347 3.58 16.02 7.07
CA ARG A 347 3.75 16.46 5.70
C ARG A 347 3.19 15.43 4.73
N ALA A 348 2.36 15.89 3.80
CA ALA A 348 1.89 15.10 2.68
C ALA A 348 2.36 15.71 1.35
N THR A 349 2.79 14.84 0.44
CA THR A 349 3.13 15.21 -0.94
C THR A 349 2.35 14.31 -1.89
N VAL A 350 1.54 14.92 -2.75
CA VAL A 350 0.66 14.24 -3.70
C VAL A 350 1.06 14.66 -5.10
N VAL A 351 1.42 13.71 -5.95
CA VAL A 351 1.94 13.99 -7.29
C VAL A 351 1.31 13.04 -8.30
N ASP A 352 0.93 13.54 -9.47
CA ASP A 352 0.43 12.71 -10.59
C ASP A 352 -0.69 11.73 -10.15
N SER A 353 -1.57 12.16 -9.24
CA SER A 353 -2.56 11.28 -8.60
C SER A 353 -3.99 11.77 -8.80
N ASN A 354 -4.95 10.85 -8.71
CA ASN A 354 -6.35 11.12 -8.99
C ASN A 354 -7.24 10.79 -7.78
N PHE A 355 -7.98 11.79 -7.29
CA PHE A 355 -8.92 11.69 -6.18
C PHE A 355 -10.35 11.81 -6.71
N GLN A 356 -11.10 10.71 -6.68
CA GLN A 356 -12.42 10.64 -7.30
C GLN A 356 -13.49 10.17 -6.33
N GLY A 357 -14.62 10.87 -6.28
CA GLY A 357 -15.81 10.42 -5.56
C GLY A 357 -15.59 10.18 -4.07
N ASN A 358 -14.53 10.76 -3.46
CA ASN A 358 -14.28 10.61 -2.04
C ASN A 358 -15.21 11.51 -1.25
N ARG A 359 -15.68 11.02 -0.10
CA ARG A 359 -16.69 11.71 0.71
C ARG A 359 -16.26 11.90 2.15
N ALA A 360 -16.30 13.12 2.63
CA ALA A 360 -16.18 13.45 4.05
C ALA A 360 -17.53 13.92 4.60
N THR A 361 -17.88 13.56 5.83
CA THR A 361 -19.11 14.10 6.45
C THR A 361 -18.93 15.51 7.02
N ALA A 362 -17.68 15.93 7.29
CA ALA A 362 -17.36 17.23 7.85
C ALA A 362 -16.48 18.09 6.93
N SER A 363 -15.28 17.66 6.56
CA SER A 363 -14.39 18.54 5.77
C SER A 363 -13.41 17.82 4.87
N GLY A 364 -13.14 18.39 3.70
CA GLY A 364 -12.16 17.88 2.75
C GLY A 364 -12.59 16.54 2.15
N GLY A 365 -13.46 16.57 1.14
CA GLY A 365 -14.00 15.33 0.56
C GLY A 365 -12.89 14.44 0.01
N ALA A 366 -11.93 15.05 -0.68
CA ALA A 366 -10.66 14.42 -1.03
C ALA A 366 -9.63 14.61 0.08
N ILE A 367 -9.26 15.85 0.42
CA ILE A 367 -8.15 16.14 1.33
C ILE A 367 -8.61 17.09 2.44
N PHE A 368 -8.39 16.68 3.68
CA PHE A 368 -8.33 17.61 4.81
C PHE A 368 -6.87 17.84 5.18
N ASN A 369 -6.46 19.10 5.27
CA ASN A 369 -5.11 19.48 5.62
C ASN A 369 -5.07 20.46 6.80
N ASN A 370 -4.35 20.06 7.84
CA ASN A 370 -3.93 20.87 8.97
C ASN A 370 -2.45 20.59 9.30
N GLY A 371 -1.63 20.52 8.25
CA GLY A 371 -0.21 20.22 8.26
C GLY A 371 0.43 20.76 6.97
N LEU A 372 1.62 20.29 6.59
CA LEU A 372 2.25 20.73 5.33
C LEU A 372 1.72 19.92 4.15
N LEU A 373 1.26 20.59 3.10
CA LEU A 373 0.73 19.93 1.91
C LEU A 373 1.36 20.48 0.63
N THR A 374 1.83 19.57 -0.22
CA THR A 374 2.21 19.86 -1.59
C THR A 374 1.40 18.97 -2.52
N VAL A 375 0.73 19.57 -3.51
CA VAL A 375 -0.04 18.88 -4.54
C VAL A 375 0.45 19.33 -5.92
N GLU A 376 0.81 18.37 -6.77
CA GLU A 376 1.32 18.66 -8.10
C GLU A 376 0.74 17.71 -9.15
N ARG A 377 0.38 18.22 -10.34
CA ARG A 377 -0.07 17.42 -11.50
C ARG A 377 -1.20 16.45 -11.17
N SER A 378 -2.08 16.82 -10.24
CA SER A 378 -3.10 15.92 -9.67
C SER A 378 -4.51 16.37 -10.01
N ALA A 379 -5.46 15.44 -9.92
CA ALA A 379 -6.86 15.66 -10.27
C ALA A 379 -7.80 15.33 -9.12
N PHE A 380 -8.83 16.16 -8.95
CA PHE A 380 -9.86 16.02 -7.92
C PHE A 380 -11.23 16.12 -8.58
N LEU A 381 -11.92 14.98 -8.74
CA LEU A 381 -13.18 14.89 -9.46
C LEU A 381 -14.31 14.39 -8.54
N GLY A 382 -15.42 15.11 -8.49
CA GLY A 382 -16.64 14.60 -7.87
C GLY A 382 -16.52 14.31 -6.37
N ASN A 383 -15.57 14.95 -5.66
CA ASN A 383 -15.40 14.74 -4.22
C ASN A 383 -16.43 15.58 -3.46
N ALA A 384 -16.88 15.08 -2.32
CA ALA A 384 -17.96 15.71 -1.57
C ALA A 384 -17.67 15.86 -0.08
N ALA A 385 -17.97 17.03 0.49
CA ALA A 385 -17.90 17.28 1.93
C ALA A 385 -18.96 18.27 2.40
N LYS A 386 -18.99 18.55 3.70
CA LYS A 386 -19.71 19.71 4.21
C LYS A 386 -18.95 21.01 3.90
N ALA A 387 -17.65 21.07 4.18
CA ALA A 387 -16.78 22.20 3.81
C ALA A 387 -15.53 21.72 3.04
N GLY A 388 -15.16 22.41 1.96
CA GLY A 388 -14.06 21.99 1.08
C GLY A 388 -14.40 20.70 0.35
N GLY A 389 -15.23 20.79 -0.70
CA GLY A 389 -15.74 19.60 -1.40
C GLY A 389 -14.61 18.72 -1.92
N ALA A 390 -13.54 19.30 -2.49
CA ALA A 390 -12.28 18.61 -2.69
C ALA A 390 -11.35 18.77 -1.48
N ILE A 391 -10.92 20.00 -1.22
CA ILE A 391 -9.84 20.29 -0.27
C ILE A 391 -10.32 21.27 0.79
N ARG A 392 -10.13 20.90 2.05
CA ARG A 392 -10.16 21.84 3.17
C ARG A 392 -8.72 22.04 3.68
N HIS A 393 -8.22 23.26 3.60
CA HIS A 393 -6.92 23.65 4.12
C HIS A 393 -7.10 24.57 5.32
N PHE A 394 -6.53 24.21 6.48
CA PHE A 394 -6.73 24.92 7.75
C PHE A 394 -5.43 25.21 8.51
N GLY A 395 -4.28 24.71 8.04
CA GLY A 395 -3.01 24.96 8.71
C GLY A 395 -1.82 24.38 7.96
N GLY A 396 -0.64 24.91 8.28
CA GLY A 396 0.62 24.65 7.58
C GLY A 396 0.67 25.32 6.20
N ALA A 397 1.84 25.32 5.56
CA ALA A 397 1.95 25.82 4.19
C ALA A 397 1.27 24.85 3.19
N PHE A 398 0.55 25.41 2.22
CA PHE A 398 -0.04 24.67 1.11
C PHE A 398 0.37 25.23 -0.25
N ASP A 399 1.03 24.36 -1.03
CA ASP A 399 1.39 24.63 -2.41
C ASP A 399 0.64 23.67 -3.34
N MET A 400 -0.09 24.21 -4.31
CA MET A 400 -0.78 23.43 -5.35
C MET A 400 -0.43 23.92 -6.74
N THR A 401 0.02 23.01 -7.60
CA THR A 401 0.42 23.36 -8.96
C THR A 401 -0.06 22.38 -10.03
N ASN A 402 -0.32 22.87 -11.24
CA ASN A 402 -0.61 22.08 -12.43
C ASN A 402 -1.76 21.07 -12.23
N SER A 403 -2.79 21.44 -11.47
CA SER A 403 -3.79 20.49 -10.98
C SER A 403 -5.21 20.92 -11.33
N THR A 404 -6.11 19.94 -11.40
CA THR A 404 -7.50 20.13 -11.85
C THR A 404 -8.48 19.75 -10.73
N LEU A 405 -9.43 20.63 -10.40
CA LEU A 405 -10.51 20.39 -9.44
C LEU A 405 -11.86 20.60 -10.15
N VAL A 406 -12.58 19.52 -10.38
CA VAL A 406 -13.81 19.53 -11.19
C VAL A 406 -14.95 18.84 -10.46
N GLU A 407 -16.16 19.41 -10.56
CA GLU A 407 -17.40 18.79 -10.07
C GLU A 407 -17.37 18.42 -8.58
N ASN A 408 -16.57 19.10 -7.77
CA ASN A 408 -16.53 18.87 -6.33
C ASN A 408 -17.63 19.65 -5.62
N GLN A 409 -18.17 19.06 -4.56
CA GLN A 409 -19.41 19.51 -3.91
C GLN A 409 -19.21 19.72 -2.40
N ALA A 410 -19.47 20.93 -1.93
CA ALA A 410 -19.61 21.27 -0.52
C ALA A 410 -21.06 21.64 -0.22
N THR A 411 -21.61 21.19 0.90
CA THR A 411 -22.97 21.64 1.32
C THR A 411 -22.97 22.98 2.04
N ASP A 412 -21.80 23.41 2.53
CA ASP A 412 -21.58 24.72 3.14
C ASP A 412 -20.64 25.54 2.24
N ASN A 413 -19.33 25.53 2.49
CA ASN A 413 -18.39 26.47 1.89
C ASN A 413 -17.29 25.79 1.06
N GLY A 414 -16.88 26.42 -0.05
CA GLY A 414 -15.72 26.04 -0.85
C GLY A 414 -15.93 24.73 -1.59
N GLY A 415 -16.62 24.77 -2.73
CA GLY A 415 -16.94 23.54 -3.48
C GLY A 415 -15.70 22.79 -3.93
N ALA A 416 -14.68 23.50 -4.41
CA ALA A 416 -13.37 22.92 -4.68
C ALA A 416 -12.45 23.08 -3.46
N LEU A 417 -12.21 24.32 -3.05
CA LEU A 417 -11.23 24.66 -2.02
C LEU A 417 -11.86 25.54 -0.95
N TYR A 418 -11.79 25.09 0.29
CA TYR A 418 -11.89 25.97 1.45
C TYR A 418 -10.47 26.23 1.95
N ASN A 419 -10.05 27.48 1.91
CA ASN A 419 -8.77 27.95 2.43
C ASN A 419 -8.96 28.73 3.73
N GLY A 420 -8.33 28.27 4.81
CA GLY A 420 -8.31 28.93 6.13
C GLY A 420 -6.89 29.16 6.68
N SER A 421 -5.86 29.00 5.85
CA SER A 421 -4.46 29.31 6.18
C SER A 421 -3.71 29.66 4.90
N ASP A 422 -2.46 30.10 5.02
CA ASP A 422 -1.72 30.66 3.87
C ASP A 422 -1.44 29.60 2.80
N ALA A 423 -1.84 29.92 1.56
CA ALA A 423 -1.70 29.00 0.44
C ALA A 423 -1.26 29.71 -0.85
N THR A 424 -0.50 28.98 -1.66
CA THR A 424 -0.09 29.40 -3.00
C THR A 424 -0.58 28.39 -4.03
N VAL A 425 -1.32 28.88 -5.02
CA VAL A 425 -1.91 28.04 -6.07
C VAL A 425 -1.55 28.56 -7.46
N LYS A 426 -1.09 27.68 -8.35
CA LYS A 426 -0.63 28.06 -9.70
C LYS A 426 -1.01 27.04 -10.76
N HIS A 427 -1.32 27.47 -11.98
CA HIS A 427 -1.64 26.57 -13.09
C HIS A 427 -2.79 25.60 -12.72
N LEU A 428 -3.84 26.14 -12.10
CA LEU A 428 -4.98 25.33 -11.68
C LEU A 428 -6.16 25.53 -12.60
N THR A 429 -6.97 24.48 -12.75
CA THR A 429 -8.31 24.58 -13.33
C THR A 429 -9.33 24.20 -12.27
N LEU A 430 -10.19 25.15 -11.89
CA LEU A 430 -11.31 24.96 -10.98
C LEU A 430 -12.60 25.18 -11.77
N TYR A 431 -13.36 24.11 -12.00
CA TYR A 431 -14.50 24.16 -12.90
C TYR A 431 -15.69 23.35 -12.39
N ALA A 432 -16.90 23.89 -12.55
CA ALA A 432 -18.15 23.20 -12.23
C ALA A 432 -18.24 22.70 -10.77
N ASN A 433 -17.55 23.37 -9.84
CA ASN A 433 -17.66 23.03 -8.42
C ASN A 433 -18.87 23.75 -7.79
N TRP A 434 -19.38 23.17 -6.72
CA TRP A 434 -20.62 23.61 -6.07
C TRP A 434 -20.45 23.75 -4.56
N ALA A 435 -20.94 24.86 -4.00
CA ALA A 435 -21.02 25.10 -2.56
C ALA A 435 -22.45 25.50 -2.16
N GLY A 436 -22.89 25.20 -0.94
CA GLY A 436 -24.20 25.58 -0.42
C GLY A 436 -25.31 24.57 -0.68
N SER A 437 -26.56 25.00 -0.49
CA SER A 437 -27.76 24.21 -0.85
C SER A 437 -28.29 24.57 -2.24
N VAL A 438 -29.08 23.70 -2.86
CA VAL A 438 -29.66 24.00 -4.19
C VAL A 438 -30.58 25.23 -4.06
N GLY A 439 -30.27 26.30 -4.80
CA GLY A 439 -30.98 27.57 -4.72
C GLY A 439 -30.49 28.52 -3.62
N ASP A 440 -29.43 28.15 -2.90
CA ASP A 440 -28.74 29.05 -1.98
C ASP A 440 -28.02 30.17 -2.76
N THR A 441 -28.14 31.38 -2.24
CA THR A 441 -27.50 32.60 -2.77
C THR A 441 -26.47 33.16 -1.79
N ALA A 442 -26.27 32.50 -0.65
CA ALA A 442 -25.21 32.83 0.29
C ALA A 442 -23.85 32.78 -0.43
N PRO A 443 -22.91 33.65 -0.04
CA PRO A 443 -21.63 33.73 -0.71
C PRO A 443 -20.71 32.61 -0.20
N ASN A 444 -20.98 31.39 -0.64
CA ASN A 444 -20.33 30.18 -0.15
C ASN A 444 -19.02 29.84 -0.89
N GLY A 445 -18.68 30.61 -1.93
CA GLY A 445 -17.50 30.35 -2.76
C GLY A 445 -17.64 29.02 -3.51
N GLY A 446 -18.43 28.99 -4.58
CA GLY A 446 -18.76 27.77 -5.31
C GLY A 446 -17.53 27.00 -5.79
N ASN A 447 -16.48 27.71 -6.20
CA ASN A 447 -15.16 27.13 -6.40
C ASN A 447 -14.28 27.28 -5.14
N ILE A 448 -14.12 28.52 -4.65
CA ILE A 448 -13.15 28.86 -3.59
C ILE A 448 -13.83 29.65 -2.48
N PHE A 449 -13.66 29.20 -1.25
CA PHE A 449 -13.93 29.98 -0.04
C PHE A 449 -12.62 30.26 0.67
N ASN A 450 -12.26 31.54 0.83
CA ASN A 450 -11.07 31.97 1.56
C ASN A 450 -11.49 32.64 2.87
N ASP A 451 -10.91 32.24 3.98
CA ASP A 451 -11.33 32.64 5.33
C ASP A 451 -10.11 33.06 6.16
N GLU A 452 -10.06 34.35 6.52
CA GLU A 452 -9.03 34.93 7.40
C GLU A 452 -7.56 34.63 7.00
N ALA A 453 -7.31 34.29 5.73
CA ALA A 453 -6.01 33.82 5.25
C ALA A 453 -5.56 34.49 3.95
N GLN A 454 -4.27 34.40 3.62
CA GLN A 454 -3.75 34.81 2.32
C GLN A 454 -3.79 33.65 1.32
N LEU A 455 -4.45 33.86 0.19
CA LEU A 455 -4.47 32.94 -0.94
C LEU A 455 -3.89 33.63 -2.18
N SER A 456 -2.73 33.16 -2.64
CA SER A 456 -2.02 33.76 -3.79
C SER A 456 -2.18 32.93 -5.06
N PHE A 457 -2.50 33.60 -6.18
CA PHE A 457 -2.84 32.98 -7.48
C PHE A 457 -1.88 33.38 -8.59
N SER A 458 -1.61 32.47 -9.53
CA SER A 458 -1.08 32.83 -10.86
C SER A 458 -1.45 31.77 -11.89
N ASN A 459 -1.85 32.19 -13.09
CA ASN A 459 -2.21 31.29 -14.17
C ASN A 459 -3.32 30.30 -13.77
N VAL A 460 -4.36 30.76 -13.08
CA VAL A 460 -5.49 29.93 -12.63
C VAL A 460 -6.73 30.24 -13.45
N LEU A 461 -7.48 29.20 -13.79
CA LEU A 461 -8.84 29.29 -14.33
C LEU A 461 -9.85 28.95 -13.23
N VAL A 462 -10.84 29.82 -13.02
CA VAL A 462 -11.97 29.59 -12.10
C VAL A 462 -13.29 29.87 -12.82
N ALA A 463 -14.14 28.85 -13.01
CA ALA A 463 -15.35 29.00 -13.81
C ALA A 463 -16.49 28.05 -13.43
N ALA A 464 -17.67 28.33 -13.98
CA ALA A 464 -18.90 27.53 -13.85
C ALA A 464 -19.27 27.15 -12.39
N ALA A 465 -18.98 28.00 -11.40
CA ALA A 465 -19.43 27.76 -10.03
C ALA A 465 -20.96 27.68 -9.93
N SER A 466 -21.44 26.88 -8.98
CA SER A 466 -22.85 26.87 -8.59
C SER A 466 -23.00 27.04 -7.07
N GLY A 467 -24.07 27.73 -6.64
CA GLY A 467 -24.37 27.99 -5.21
C GLY A 467 -23.53 29.11 -4.55
N GLY A 468 -23.14 30.10 -5.35
CA GLY A 468 -22.39 31.30 -4.96
C GLY A 468 -21.56 31.82 -6.13
N GLY A 469 -20.83 32.94 -5.94
CA GLY A 469 -19.77 33.33 -6.86
C GLY A 469 -18.64 32.29 -6.92
N ASN A 470 -17.76 32.37 -7.91
CA ASN A 470 -16.58 31.51 -8.00
C ASN A 470 -15.75 31.57 -6.73
N CYS A 471 -15.47 32.78 -6.24
CA CYS A 471 -14.76 33.02 -5.02
C CYS A 471 -15.64 33.72 -3.99
N PHE A 472 -15.34 33.46 -2.73
CA PHE A 472 -15.74 34.33 -1.62
C PHE A 472 -14.57 34.49 -0.65
N ASN A 473 -14.35 35.73 -0.21
CA ASN A 473 -13.28 36.09 0.70
C ASN A 473 -13.88 36.62 2.02
N SER A 474 -13.90 35.77 3.04
CA SER A 474 -14.32 36.05 4.41
C SER A 474 -13.14 36.61 5.20
N SER A 475 -13.00 37.94 5.21
CA SER A 475 -11.98 38.64 6.04
C SER A 475 -10.52 38.24 5.78
N GLY A 476 -10.22 37.58 4.66
CA GLY A 476 -8.87 37.21 4.21
C GLY A 476 -8.37 38.08 3.04
N PHE A 477 -7.42 37.56 2.28
CA PHE A 477 -6.90 38.21 1.07
C PHE A 477 -6.76 37.22 -0.08
N ILE A 478 -7.44 37.52 -1.19
CA ILE A 478 -7.16 36.89 -2.49
C ILE A 478 -6.17 37.79 -3.22
N HIS A 479 -4.96 37.28 -3.45
CA HIS A 479 -3.87 38.04 -4.07
C HIS A 479 -3.54 37.46 -5.45
N SER A 480 -3.95 38.18 -6.50
CA SER A 480 -3.58 37.83 -7.87
C SER A 480 -2.14 38.25 -8.19
N LEU A 481 -1.35 37.31 -8.70
CA LEU A 481 -0.02 37.56 -9.28
C LEU A 481 -0.06 37.60 -10.83
N GLY A 482 -1.27 37.66 -11.42
CA GLY A 482 -1.48 37.84 -12.85
C GLY A 482 -1.83 36.57 -13.64
N ASN A 483 -2.33 36.81 -14.85
CA ASN A 483 -2.72 35.81 -15.86
C ASN A 483 -3.80 34.81 -15.40
N ASN A 484 -4.70 35.24 -14.52
CA ASN A 484 -5.84 34.40 -14.09
C ASN A 484 -7.08 34.69 -14.93
N LEU A 485 -7.90 33.67 -15.16
CA LEU A 485 -9.19 33.79 -15.85
C LEU A 485 -10.32 33.45 -14.88
N GLU A 486 -11.34 34.31 -14.83
CA GLU A 486 -12.57 34.04 -14.10
C GLU A 486 -13.80 34.20 -15.01
N GLU A 487 -14.68 33.20 -15.00
CA GLU A 487 -16.03 33.36 -15.56
C GLU A 487 -16.93 34.07 -14.52
N GLY A 488 -16.80 35.40 -14.47
CA GLY A 488 -17.36 36.27 -13.44
C GLY A 488 -16.27 37.15 -12.82
N ASN A 489 -16.56 37.87 -11.75
CA ASN A 489 -15.59 38.77 -11.10
C ASN A 489 -15.63 38.70 -9.56
N SER A 490 -15.99 37.55 -9.01
CA SER A 490 -16.08 37.32 -7.57
C SER A 490 -14.72 37.05 -6.90
N CYS A 491 -13.70 36.72 -7.69
CA CYS A 491 -12.33 36.54 -7.21
C CYS A 491 -11.53 37.86 -7.20
N GLU A 492 -12.09 38.94 -7.74
CA GLU A 492 -11.49 40.30 -7.75
C GLU A 492 -10.07 40.34 -8.36
N PHE A 493 -9.85 39.57 -9.44
CA PHE A 493 -8.58 39.53 -10.15
C PHE A 493 -8.31 40.85 -10.89
N THR A 494 -7.26 41.55 -10.49
CA THR A 494 -6.93 42.92 -10.96
C THR A 494 -5.47 43.09 -11.41
N ALA A 495 -4.66 42.04 -11.39
CA ALA A 495 -3.27 42.08 -11.80
C ALA A 495 -3.12 42.04 -13.33
N THR A 496 -1.91 42.32 -13.81
CA THR A 496 -1.62 42.31 -15.25
C THR A 496 -1.87 40.93 -15.85
N GLY A 497 -2.61 40.89 -16.97
CA GLY A 497 -2.95 39.67 -17.68
C GLY A 497 -4.18 38.93 -17.12
N ASP A 498 -4.75 39.40 -16.01
CA ASP A 498 -6.01 38.83 -15.51
C ASP A 498 -7.18 39.13 -16.46
N LEU A 499 -8.10 38.18 -16.54
CA LEU A 499 -9.29 38.17 -17.39
C LEU A 499 -10.54 37.86 -16.53
N PRO A 500 -11.00 38.79 -15.69
CA PRO A 500 -12.31 38.68 -15.05
C PRO A 500 -13.45 38.83 -16.07
N ASP A 501 -14.65 38.39 -15.70
CA ASP A 501 -15.88 38.39 -16.50
C ASP A 501 -15.69 37.76 -17.90
N THR A 502 -14.79 36.78 -18.00
CA THR A 502 -14.40 36.16 -19.27
C THR A 502 -14.89 34.71 -19.32
N THR A 503 -15.67 34.38 -20.35
CA THR A 503 -16.15 33.01 -20.55
C THR A 503 -14.99 32.04 -20.72
N ALA A 504 -14.98 30.99 -19.91
CA ALA A 504 -14.00 29.92 -20.02
C ALA A 504 -14.39 28.94 -21.14
N LEU A 505 -13.53 28.79 -22.14
CA LEU A 505 -13.70 27.79 -23.21
C LEU A 505 -13.02 26.49 -22.78
N ILE A 506 -13.80 25.56 -22.22
CA ILE A 506 -13.28 24.30 -21.65
C ILE A 506 -14.01 23.10 -22.25
N GLY A 507 -13.26 22.05 -22.55
CA GLY A 507 -13.77 20.75 -22.95
C GLY A 507 -14.20 19.87 -21.77
N THR A 508 -14.61 18.65 -22.07
CA THR A 508 -15.01 17.68 -21.04
C THR A 508 -13.81 17.25 -20.19
N ALA A 509 -14.06 16.83 -18.93
CA ALA A 509 -13.02 16.19 -18.14
C ALA A 509 -12.66 14.81 -18.73
N GLY A 510 -11.37 14.50 -18.83
CA GLY A 510 -10.91 13.23 -19.39
C GLY A 510 -9.39 13.03 -19.32
N TYR A 511 -8.92 11.90 -19.83
CA TYR A 511 -7.49 11.63 -19.98
C TYR A 511 -7.01 12.10 -21.37
N TYR A 512 -6.17 13.12 -21.39
CA TYR A 512 -5.64 13.74 -22.62
C TYR A 512 -4.15 13.43 -22.83
N GLY A 513 -3.74 12.19 -22.52
CA GLY A 513 -2.36 11.71 -22.67
C GLY A 513 -1.47 11.85 -21.42
N GLY A 514 -1.97 12.48 -20.35
CA GLY A 514 -1.31 12.56 -19.04
C GLY A 514 -1.80 11.49 -18.04
N PRO A 515 -1.13 11.37 -16.87
CA PRO A 515 -1.45 10.37 -15.84
C PRO A 515 -2.72 10.69 -15.04
N THR A 516 -3.26 11.91 -15.17
CA THR A 516 -4.40 12.40 -14.41
C THR A 516 -5.49 12.96 -15.32
N VAL A 517 -6.72 13.01 -14.78
CA VAL A 517 -7.85 13.63 -15.48
C VAL A 517 -7.61 15.14 -15.56
N THR A 518 -7.76 15.70 -16.74
CA THR A 518 -7.63 17.13 -17.01
C THR A 518 -8.82 17.61 -17.83
N THR A 519 -8.96 18.92 -17.96
CA THR A 519 -9.97 19.58 -18.80
C THR A 519 -9.24 20.47 -19.81
N PRO A 520 -9.35 20.20 -21.13
CA PRO A 520 -8.61 20.95 -22.14
C PRO A 520 -9.26 22.31 -22.36
N LEU A 521 -8.43 23.32 -22.66
CA LEU A 521 -8.91 24.61 -23.16
C LEU A 521 -9.28 24.47 -24.65
N LEU A 522 -10.40 25.06 -25.08
CA LEU A 522 -10.94 24.96 -26.44
C LEU A 522 -10.65 26.18 -27.31
#